data_AF-A0A2S0KKJ3-F1
#
_entry.id   AF-A0A2S0KKJ3-F1
#
_cell.length_a   1.000
_cell.length_b   1.000
_cell.length_c   1.000
_cell.angle_alpha   90.00
_cell.angle_beta   90.00
_cell.angle_gamma   90.00
#
_symmetry.space_group_name_H-M   'P 1'
#
loop_
_entity.id
_entity.type
_entity.pdbx_description
1 polymer ?
#
loop_
_entity_poly.entity_id
_entity_poly.type
_entity_poly.pdbx_seq_one_letter_code
_entity_poly.pdbx_strand_id
1 'polypeptide(L)'
;MRRVQATWPEGRVCFPCWFVAIHTRGECPRCGVDRLLPGPADENGRNVCGPCAGIVDDFHCGRCGAEAGHHRKNLCARCALRDDLHVLLGGVPADPTLAGLVDALCSAERPESILIWKRSPKVQQFLRSLGDGSIAPTHEGLDSHPGRVTEHLRALMQHNGLLPQRDPWLPVFEQWIEAKLADLPIEVRRPVERFATWHHLRRIREIELVGGQTRPSIRWSKQEITETAKFLLWLHQAYGRTAAECTKGDIDEWIAGGPTTRTAIRTFVVTTLPAFTGRTIAMDHRTARSTPTISQDQRLSWIRELLAGTSESLPYRVAGILILLYAQPLNRIAALRTDAVDDTQHGPMTITFGKHPVDVPEPFAALLRDHLSNRPNLRTGSNSSSPWFFPGYHAGDHVHVDTIMHRLRQLGLSNLGGRNRSLDELVVECPPPIVADAVNYSCQVATKHAANAGESWARYTGRRIREP
;
A
#
# COMPACT_ATOMS: atom_id res chain seq x y z
N MET A 1 37.26 5.56 27.03
CA MET A 1 38.10 5.94 25.88
C MET A 1 37.34 5.58 24.60
N ARG A 2 36.97 6.55 23.74
CA ARG A 2 36.26 6.22 22.47
C ARG A 2 37.22 5.41 21.58
N ARG A 3 36.80 4.24 21.12
CA ARG A 3 37.61 3.36 20.25
C ARG A 3 37.93 4.11 18.96
N VAL A 4 39.22 4.26 18.66
CA VAL A 4 39.72 4.88 17.42
C VAL A 4 39.50 3.88 16.29
N GLN A 5 38.82 4.32 15.23
CA GLN A 5 38.53 3.49 14.06
C GLN A 5 39.55 3.72 12.94
N ALA A 6 39.97 4.98 12.75
CA ALA A 6 40.98 5.36 11.77
C ALA A 6 41.77 6.59 12.27
N THR A 7 42.93 6.84 11.66
CA THR A 7 43.71 8.07 11.85
C THR A 7 43.91 8.70 10.47
N TRP A 8 43.27 9.84 10.25
CA TRP A 8 43.35 10.62 9.02
C TRP A 8 44.18 11.89 9.26
N PRO A 9 44.50 12.70 8.23
CA PRO A 9 45.31 13.91 8.41
C PRO A 9 44.81 14.87 9.50
N GLU A 10 43.48 14.94 9.69
CA GLU A 10 42.80 15.75 10.71
C GLU A 10 42.86 15.15 12.14
N GLY A 11 43.37 13.92 12.28
CA GLY A 11 43.54 13.23 13.56
C GLY A 11 42.72 11.94 13.71
N ARG A 12 42.42 11.59 14.96
CA ARG A 12 41.77 10.32 15.33
C ARG A 12 40.27 10.36 15.05
N VAL A 13 39.79 9.42 14.24
CA VAL A 13 38.38 9.31 13.84
C VAL A 13 37.70 8.21 14.67
N CYS A 14 36.60 8.57 15.33
CA CYS A 14 35.77 7.58 16.05
C CYS A 14 34.86 6.80 15.08
N PHE A 15 34.36 5.63 15.50
CA PHE A 15 33.55 4.78 14.64
C PHE A 15 32.32 5.47 14.00
N PRO A 16 31.49 6.26 14.73
CA PRO A 16 30.37 6.98 14.09
C PRO A 16 30.80 7.96 13.00
N CYS A 17 31.85 8.75 13.23
CA CYS A 17 32.38 9.69 12.24
C CYS A 17 32.94 8.96 11.02
N TRP A 18 33.72 7.90 11.25
CA TRP A 18 34.24 7.05 10.19
C TRP A 18 33.11 6.42 9.38
N PHE A 19 32.08 5.90 10.05
CA PHE A 19 30.93 5.28 9.41
C PHE A 19 30.18 6.27 8.51
N VAL A 20 29.93 7.49 8.97
CA VAL A 20 29.30 8.53 8.12
C VAL A 20 30.20 8.86 6.92
N ALA A 21 31.50 9.05 7.14
CA ALA A 21 32.46 9.41 6.10
C ALA A 21 32.52 8.37 4.98
N ILE A 22 32.58 7.07 5.31
CA ILE A 22 32.65 5.99 4.30
C ILE A 22 31.31 5.68 3.59
N HIS A 23 30.22 6.36 3.97
CA HIS A 23 28.92 6.29 3.29
C HIS A 23 28.50 7.63 2.66
N THR A 24 29.36 8.65 2.71
CA THR A 24 29.11 9.94 2.08
C THR A 24 29.66 9.91 0.65
N ARG A 25 28.79 10.14 -0.33
CA ARG A 25 29.15 10.23 -1.74
C ARG A 25 28.56 11.49 -2.36
N GLY A 26 29.20 11.94 -3.42
CA GLY A 26 28.74 13.05 -4.25
C GLY A 26 29.92 13.65 -5.02
N GLU A 27 29.61 14.73 -5.72
CA GLU A 27 30.61 15.51 -6.43
C GLU A 27 31.54 16.23 -5.45
N CYS A 28 32.85 15.96 -5.56
CA CYS A 28 33.83 16.61 -4.70
C CYS A 28 33.95 18.11 -5.07
N PRO A 29 33.79 19.05 -4.13
CA PRO A 29 33.83 20.48 -4.43
C PRO A 29 35.21 20.99 -4.86
N ARG A 30 36.28 20.21 -4.65
CA ARG A 30 37.65 20.56 -5.04
C ARG A 30 38.06 20.03 -6.41
N CYS A 31 37.61 18.84 -6.80
CA CYS A 31 38.03 18.20 -8.04
C CYS A 31 36.91 17.87 -9.02
N GLY A 32 35.64 18.10 -8.68
CA GLY A 32 34.48 17.88 -9.54
C GLY A 32 34.14 16.42 -9.84
N VAL A 33 34.81 15.46 -9.18
CA VAL A 33 34.57 14.02 -9.41
C VAL A 33 33.50 13.51 -8.45
N ASP A 34 32.46 12.84 -8.98
CA ASP A 34 31.47 12.13 -8.17
C ASP A 34 32.06 10.84 -7.59
N ARG A 35 32.28 10.84 -6.27
CA ARG A 35 32.99 9.76 -5.57
C ARG A 35 32.76 9.74 -4.06
N LEU A 36 33.49 8.90 -3.34
CA LEU A 36 33.46 8.88 -1.88
C LEU A 36 34.05 10.18 -1.30
N LEU A 37 33.34 10.79 -0.35
CA LEU A 37 33.71 12.05 0.31
C LEU A 37 34.01 11.83 1.81
N PRO A 38 35.05 11.06 2.16
CA PRO A 38 35.37 10.77 3.56
C PRO A 38 36.10 11.94 4.26
N GLY A 39 36.63 12.89 3.50
CA GLY A 39 37.33 14.05 4.02
C GLY A 39 36.38 15.00 4.76
N PRO A 40 36.92 15.87 5.62
CA PRO A 40 36.13 16.88 6.31
C PRO A 40 35.49 17.85 5.33
N ALA A 41 34.50 18.59 5.82
CA ALA A 41 33.87 19.66 5.07
C ALA A 41 34.85 20.79 4.70
N ASP A 42 34.67 21.37 3.51
CA ASP A 42 35.30 22.62 3.09
C ASP A 42 34.73 23.82 3.88
N GLU A 43 35.22 25.03 3.58
CA GLU A 43 34.78 26.28 4.22
C GLU A 43 33.27 26.55 4.03
N ASN A 44 32.63 25.91 3.05
CA ASN A 44 31.21 26.01 2.75
C ASN A 44 30.39 24.85 3.34
N GLY A 45 30.99 24.00 4.18
CA GLY A 45 30.31 22.88 4.81
C GLY A 45 30.15 21.64 3.94
N ARG A 46 30.82 21.54 2.78
CA ARG A 46 30.70 20.39 1.85
C ARG A 46 31.88 19.43 1.99
N ASN A 47 31.60 18.14 2.24
CA ASN A 47 32.64 17.11 2.40
C ASN A 47 33.50 16.97 1.13
N VAL A 48 34.79 16.66 1.31
CA VAL A 48 35.75 16.49 0.22
C VAL A 48 36.17 15.03 0.03
N CYS A 49 36.66 14.67 -1.15
CA CYS A 49 37.15 13.32 -1.43
C CYS A 49 38.45 13.00 -0.69
N GLY A 50 38.74 11.71 -0.50
CA GLY A 50 39.94 11.23 0.18
C GLY A 50 41.23 11.83 -0.35
N PRO A 51 41.50 11.78 -1.67
CA PRO A 51 42.68 12.38 -2.27
C PRO A 51 42.82 13.88 -2.00
N CYS A 52 41.73 14.64 -2.10
CA CYS A 52 41.73 16.08 -1.84
C CYS A 52 41.89 16.45 -0.36
N ALA A 53 41.59 15.52 0.55
CA ALA A 53 41.84 15.63 1.99
C ALA A 53 43.20 15.06 2.41
N GLY A 54 44.00 14.50 1.49
CA GLY A 54 45.26 13.81 1.83
C GLY A 54 45.06 12.47 2.55
N ILE A 55 43.87 11.87 2.47
CA ILE A 55 43.60 10.54 3.00
C ILE A 55 44.20 9.52 2.02
N VAL A 56 45.15 8.73 2.50
CA VAL A 56 45.89 7.73 1.71
C VAL A 56 45.24 6.35 1.71
N ASP A 57 44.17 6.16 2.49
CA ASP A 57 43.43 4.90 2.55
C ASP A 57 42.82 4.55 1.18
N ASP A 58 43.03 3.31 0.74
CA ASP A 58 42.39 2.79 -0.47
C ASP A 58 40.99 2.24 -0.15
N PHE A 59 39.96 2.91 -0.67
CA PHE A 59 38.57 2.50 -0.51
C PHE A 59 38.05 1.65 -1.68
N HIS A 60 38.89 1.26 -2.64
CA HIS A 60 38.43 0.39 -3.73
C HIS A 60 38.21 -1.04 -3.22
N CYS A 61 37.07 -1.61 -3.61
CA CYS A 61 36.78 -3.01 -3.32
C CYS A 61 37.72 -3.91 -4.13
N GLY A 62 38.44 -4.82 -3.46
CA GLY A 62 39.36 -5.74 -4.12
C GLY A 62 38.71 -6.74 -5.10
N ARG A 63 37.37 -6.81 -5.17
CA ARG A 63 36.64 -7.67 -6.12
C ARG A 63 35.97 -6.89 -7.24
N CYS A 64 35.15 -5.90 -6.89
CA CYS A 64 34.36 -5.16 -7.89
C CYS A 64 34.98 -3.81 -8.28
N GLY A 65 36.07 -3.39 -7.64
CA GLY A 65 36.71 -2.10 -7.88
C GLY A 65 35.91 -0.88 -7.42
N ALA A 66 34.68 -1.03 -6.93
CA ALA A 66 33.88 0.11 -6.49
C ALA A 66 34.50 0.79 -5.26
N GLU A 67 34.60 2.13 -5.29
CA GLU A 67 35.12 2.95 -4.19
C GLU A 67 34.12 3.07 -3.04
N ALA A 68 34.17 2.21 -2.04
CA ALA A 68 33.22 2.19 -0.94
C ALA A 68 33.88 1.76 0.37
N GLY A 69 33.25 2.12 1.49
CA GLY A 69 33.65 1.60 2.79
C GLY A 69 33.84 0.08 2.79
N HIS A 70 35.02 -0.35 3.23
CA HIS A 70 35.32 -1.77 3.38
C HIS A 70 34.48 -2.38 4.53
N HIS A 71 33.77 -3.46 4.23
CA HIS A 71 32.93 -4.17 5.19
C HIS A 71 33.61 -5.41 5.77
N ARG A 72 34.29 -6.19 4.92
CA ARG A 72 35.02 -7.41 5.30
C ARG A 72 36.37 -7.43 4.61
N LYS A 73 37.45 -7.22 5.36
CA LYS A 73 38.80 -7.06 4.80
C LYS A 73 38.79 -5.93 3.75
N ASN A 74 39.17 -6.20 2.51
CA ASN A 74 39.15 -5.25 1.38
C ASN A 74 37.89 -5.35 0.50
N LEU A 75 36.82 -6.01 0.96
CA LEU A 75 35.56 -6.14 0.23
C LEU A 75 34.53 -5.12 0.70
N CYS A 76 33.82 -4.50 -0.25
CA CYS A 76 32.66 -3.67 0.04
C CYS A 76 31.49 -4.51 0.58
N ALA A 77 30.52 -3.85 1.22
CA ALA A 77 29.34 -4.50 1.80
C ALA A 77 28.55 -5.35 0.79
N ARG A 78 28.46 -4.91 -0.47
CA ARG A 78 27.77 -5.63 -1.56
C ARG A 78 28.46 -6.95 -1.93
N CYS A 79 29.79 -6.95 -2.06
CA CYS A 79 30.54 -8.19 -2.35
C CYS A 79 30.50 -9.15 -1.16
N ALA A 80 30.64 -8.64 0.06
CA ALA A 80 30.52 -9.45 1.27
C ALA A 80 29.11 -10.05 1.42
N LEU A 81 28.06 -9.29 1.08
CA LEU A 81 26.68 -9.77 1.07
C LEU A 81 26.49 -10.90 0.05
N ARG A 82 27.01 -10.75 -1.17
CA ARG A 82 26.93 -11.79 -2.19
C ARG A 82 27.56 -13.10 -1.74
N ASP A 83 28.74 -13.04 -1.13
CA ASP A 83 29.41 -14.23 -0.57
C ASP A 83 28.53 -14.90 0.49
N ASP A 84 27.98 -14.12 1.40
CA ASP A 84 27.11 -14.65 2.45
C ASP A 84 25.82 -15.29 1.90
N LEU A 85 25.25 -14.72 0.84
CA LEU A 85 24.07 -15.28 0.18
C LEU A 85 24.39 -16.58 -0.55
N HIS A 86 25.50 -16.64 -1.27
CA HIS A 86 25.95 -17.89 -1.91
C HIS A 86 26.17 -19.00 -0.87
N VAL A 87 26.81 -18.69 0.26
CA VAL A 87 26.99 -19.67 1.34
C VAL A 87 25.64 -20.15 1.89
N LEU A 88 24.67 -19.23 2.09
CA LEU A 88 23.33 -19.61 2.56
C LEU A 88 22.56 -20.46 1.55
N LEU A 89 22.76 -20.25 0.25
CA LEU A 89 22.11 -21.01 -0.83
C LEU A 89 22.85 -22.31 -1.17
N GLY A 90 23.92 -22.67 -0.45
CA GLY A 90 24.71 -23.87 -0.71
C GLY A 90 25.71 -23.74 -1.88
N GLY A 91 25.89 -22.54 -2.43
CA GLY A 91 26.81 -22.27 -3.53
C GLY A 91 26.34 -21.11 -4.41
N VAL A 92 26.99 -20.96 -5.58
CA VAL A 92 26.48 -20.08 -6.64
C VAL A 92 25.23 -20.75 -7.22
N PRO A 93 24.04 -20.11 -7.19
CA PRO A 93 22.83 -20.74 -7.68
C PRO A 93 22.90 -21.01 -9.19
N ALA A 94 22.51 -22.22 -9.60
CA ALA A 94 22.32 -22.56 -11.01
C ALA A 94 20.93 -22.13 -11.52
N ASP A 95 19.94 -22.06 -10.61
CA ASP A 95 18.59 -21.60 -10.91
C ASP A 95 18.60 -20.08 -11.21
N PRO A 96 18.10 -19.63 -12.39
CA PRO A 96 18.09 -18.22 -12.76
C PRO A 96 17.30 -17.32 -11.81
N THR A 97 16.22 -17.85 -11.22
CA THR A 97 15.36 -17.14 -10.25
C THR A 97 16.15 -16.85 -8.98
N LEU A 98 16.89 -17.84 -8.47
CA LEU A 98 17.73 -17.68 -7.29
C LEU A 98 18.96 -16.79 -7.56
N ALA A 99 19.57 -16.90 -8.74
CA ALA A 99 20.64 -15.99 -9.16
C ALA A 99 20.14 -14.54 -9.22
N GLY A 100 18.99 -14.31 -9.86
CA GLY A 100 18.35 -13.00 -9.91
C GLY A 100 17.94 -12.47 -8.53
N LEU A 101 17.54 -13.35 -7.60
CA LEU A 101 17.25 -12.96 -6.21
C LEU A 101 18.51 -12.45 -5.50
N VAL A 102 19.66 -13.12 -5.69
CA VAL A 102 20.94 -12.65 -5.15
C VAL A 102 21.30 -11.28 -5.73
N ASP A 103 21.11 -11.08 -7.03
CA ASP A 103 21.37 -9.80 -7.69
C ASP A 103 20.47 -8.69 -7.15
N ALA A 104 19.17 -8.95 -7.01
CA ALA A 104 18.19 -8.01 -6.46
C ALA A 104 18.50 -7.63 -4.99
N LEU A 105 18.94 -8.58 -4.16
CA LEU A 105 19.35 -8.30 -2.79
C LEU A 105 20.65 -7.48 -2.74
N CYS A 106 21.57 -7.73 -3.68
CA CYS A 106 22.85 -7.03 -3.76
C CYS A 106 22.73 -5.63 -4.39
N SER A 107 21.74 -5.38 -5.25
CA SER A 107 21.54 -4.08 -5.90
C SER A 107 21.07 -2.98 -4.95
N ALA A 108 20.77 -3.32 -3.69
CA ALA A 108 20.36 -2.36 -2.69
C ALA A 108 21.30 -1.17 -2.55
N GLU A 109 20.70 0.03 -2.45
CA GLU A 109 21.41 1.29 -2.19
C GLU A 109 22.20 1.20 -0.89
N ARG A 110 21.61 0.57 0.13
CA ARG A 110 22.23 0.29 1.44
C ARG A 110 22.37 -1.22 1.70
N PRO A 111 23.42 -1.90 1.21
CA PRO A 111 23.61 -3.35 1.41
C PRO A 111 23.68 -3.77 2.88
N GLU A 112 24.08 -2.87 3.78
CA GLU A 112 24.17 -3.12 5.23
C GLU A 112 22.82 -3.47 5.85
N SER A 113 21.71 -2.93 5.33
CA SER A 113 20.38 -3.30 5.85
C SER A 113 20.04 -4.75 5.53
N ILE A 114 20.45 -5.24 4.35
CA ILE A 114 20.27 -6.65 3.96
C ILE A 114 21.21 -7.55 4.76
N LEU A 115 22.45 -7.11 5.01
CA LEU A 115 23.39 -7.81 5.89
C LEU A 115 22.88 -7.97 7.32
N ILE A 116 22.10 -7.00 7.83
CA ILE A 116 21.44 -7.10 9.13
C ILE A 116 20.21 -8.01 9.04
N TRP A 117 19.34 -7.78 8.05
CA TRP A 117 18.11 -8.55 7.84
C TRP A 117 18.38 -10.06 7.72
N LYS A 118 19.40 -10.46 6.95
CA LYS A 118 19.78 -11.88 6.77
C LYS A 118 20.31 -12.55 8.04
N ARG A 119 20.60 -11.81 9.12
CA ARG A 119 21.03 -12.42 10.40
C ARG A 119 19.89 -13.14 11.10
N SER A 120 18.65 -12.84 10.76
CA SER A 120 17.48 -13.53 11.31
C SER A 120 17.57 -15.04 11.03
N PRO A 121 17.47 -15.91 12.06
CA PRO A 121 17.50 -17.36 11.88
C PRO A 121 16.42 -17.85 10.91
N LYS A 122 15.23 -17.22 10.94
CA LYS A 122 14.12 -17.53 10.04
C LYS A 122 14.47 -17.23 8.58
N VAL A 123 15.16 -16.11 8.33
CA VAL A 123 15.60 -15.74 6.98
C VAL A 123 16.68 -16.70 6.48
N GLN A 124 17.65 -17.04 7.33
CA GLN A 124 18.71 -17.99 6.96
C GLN A 124 18.15 -19.38 6.65
N GLN A 125 17.24 -19.89 7.50
CA GLN A 125 16.60 -21.17 7.26
C GLN A 125 15.85 -21.16 5.92
N PHE A 126 15.08 -20.11 5.66
CA PHE A 126 14.33 -19.99 4.42
C PHE A 126 15.23 -19.94 3.18
N LEU A 127 16.31 -19.14 3.21
CA LEU A 127 17.29 -19.09 2.11
C LEU A 127 17.99 -20.44 1.91
N ARG A 128 18.32 -21.17 2.98
CA ARG A 128 18.87 -22.52 2.87
C ARG A 128 17.88 -23.48 2.21
N SER A 129 16.61 -23.44 2.61
CA SER A 129 15.57 -24.28 2.02
C SER A 129 15.28 -23.97 0.54
N LEU A 130 15.53 -22.74 0.10
CA LEU A 130 15.53 -22.41 -1.33
C LEU A 130 16.77 -22.99 -2.04
N GLY A 131 17.94 -22.89 -1.42
CA GLY A 131 19.20 -23.37 -1.99
C GLY A 131 19.32 -24.89 -2.09
N ASP A 132 18.80 -25.63 -1.10
CA ASP A 132 18.80 -27.09 -1.08
C ASP A 132 17.64 -27.72 -1.88
N GLY A 133 16.72 -26.89 -2.40
CA GLY A 133 15.57 -27.32 -3.19
C GLY A 133 14.37 -27.82 -2.39
N SER A 134 14.41 -27.79 -1.05
CA SER A 134 13.25 -28.13 -0.20
C SER A 134 12.04 -27.22 -0.47
N ILE A 135 12.31 -25.97 -0.88
CA ILE A 135 11.31 -25.00 -1.33
C ILE A 135 11.64 -24.65 -2.78
N ALA A 136 10.73 -24.98 -3.70
CA ALA A 136 10.84 -24.52 -5.08
C ALA A 136 10.71 -22.98 -5.13
N PRO A 137 11.52 -22.26 -5.93
CA PRO A 137 11.40 -20.82 -6.12
C PRO A 137 10.20 -20.48 -7.04
N THR A 138 9.00 -20.95 -6.67
CA THR A 138 7.72 -20.74 -7.35
C THR A 138 6.66 -20.28 -6.36
N HIS A 139 5.52 -19.78 -6.85
CA HIS A 139 4.42 -19.38 -5.98
C HIS A 139 3.92 -20.51 -5.08
N GLU A 140 3.79 -21.71 -5.65
CA GLU A 140 3.36 -22.93 -4.97
C GLU A 140 4.39 -23.40 -3.94
N GLY A 141 5.68 -23.33 -4.29
CA GLY A 141 6.77 -23.64 -3.35
C GLY A 141 6.73 -22.70 -2.15
N LEU A 142 6.57 -21.40 -2.38
CA LEU A 142 6.45 -20.40 -1.32
C LEU A 142 5.18 -20.59 -0.47
N ASP A 143 4.05 -21.00 -1.08
CA ASP A 143 2.78 -21.24 -0.37
C ASP A 143 2.89 -22.36 0.68
N SER A 144 3.79 -23.33 0.48
CA SER A 144 4.03 -24.41 1.44
C SER A 144 4.65 -23.94 2.77
N HIS A 145 5.20 -22.72 2.81
CA HIS A 145 5.86 -22.14 3.98
C HIS A 145 5.36 -20.71 4.25
N PRO A 146 4.08 -20.51 4.62
CA PRO A 146 3.50 -19.19 4.76
C PRO A 146 4.15 -18.41 5.92
N GLY A 147 4.44 -17.13 5.69
CA GLY A 147 5.02 -16.29 6.73
C GLY A 147 5.49 -14.93 6.23
N ARG A 148 5.78 -14.02 7.16
CA ARG A 148 6.20 -12.65 6.82
C ARG A 148 7.48 -12.61 5.97
N VAL A 149 8.42 -13.53 6.22
CA VAL A 149 9.68 -13.63 5.45
C VAL A 149 9.38 -14.08 4.02
N THR A 150 8.55 -15.10 3.88
CA THR A 150 8.08 -15.65 2.60
C THR A 150 7.39 -14.58 1.76
N GLU A 151 6.43 -13.84 2.33
CA GLU A 151 5.73 -12.76 1.59
C GLU A 151 6.65 -11.60 1.23
N HIS A 152 7.64 -11.28 2.08
CA HIS A 152 8.63 -10.26 1.74
C HIS A 152 9.49 -10.68 0.55
N LEU A 153 10.00 -11.92 0.55
CA LEU A 153 10.80 -12.46 -0.54
C LEU A 153 9.96 -12.69 -1.81
N ARG A 154 8.72 -13.14 -1.68
CA ARG A 154 7.78 -13.25 -2.81
C ARG A 154 7.57 -11.90 -3.48
N ALA A 155 7.25 -10.86 -2.70
CA ALA A 155 7.09 -9.51 -3.22
C ALA A 155 8.37 -9.01 -3.91
N LEU A 156 9.54 -9.28 -3.32
CA LEU A 156 10.83 -8.95 -3.93
C LEU A 156 11.04 -9.66 -5.28
N MET A 157 10.74 -10.97 -5.35
CA MET A 157 10.86 -11.76 -6.56
C MET A 157 9.89 -11.30 -7.64
N GLN A 158 8.63 -11.02 -7.30
CA GLN A 158 7.64 -10.44 -8.22
C GLN A 158 8.07 -9.07 -8.74
N HIS A 159 8.54 -8.19 -7.86
CA HIS A 159 8.97 -6.84 -8.22
C HIS A 159 10.13 -6.86 -9.22
N ASN A 160 11.07 -7.80 -9.06
CA ASN A 160 12.21 -7.96 -9.96
C ASN A 160 11.91 -8.86 -11.17
N GLY A 161 10.64 -9.24 -11.41
CA GLY A 161 10.24 -10.07 -12.54
C GLY A 161 10.72 -11.53 -12.48
N LEU A 162 11.19 -11.99 -11.32
CA LEU A 162 11.65 -13.35 -11.08
C LEU A 162 10.47 -14.32 -10.90
N LEU A 163 9.33 -13.80 -10.43
CA LEU A 163 8.05 -14.52 -10.36
C LEU A 163 6.97 -13.74 -11.10
N PRO A 164 5.99 -14.43 -11.72
CA PRO A 164 4.84 -13.74 -12.31
C PRO A 164 4.05 -13.01 -11.23
N GLN A 165 3.40 -11.90 -11.61
CA GLN A 165 2.50 -11.21 -10.70
C GLN A 165 1.32 -12.12 -10.34
N ARG A 166 1.02 -12.22 -9.04
CA ARG A 166 -0.08 -13.01 -8.49
C ARG A 166 -0.79 -12.19 -7.43
N ASP A 167 -2.12 -12.23 -7.42
CA ASP A 167 -2.88 -11.63 -6.34
C ASP A 167 -2.66 -12.43 -5.04
N PRO A 168 -2.18 -11.79 -3.95
CA PRO A 168 -1.87 -12.51 -2.71
C PRO A 168 -3.11 -12.94 -1.92
N TRP A 169 -4.30 -12.42 -2.25
CA TRP A 169 -5.53 -12.64 -1.49
C TRP A 169 -6.46 -13.67 -2.12
N LEU A 170 -6.41 -13.87 -3.44
CA LEU A 170 -7.27 -14.84 -4.13
C LEU A 170 -7.04 -16.29 -3.64
N PRO A 171 -5.79 -16.82 -3.59
CA PRO A 171 -5.56 -18.19 -3.10
C PRO A 171 -6.02 -18.38 -1.65
N VAL A 172 -5.78 -17.35 -0.82
CA VAL A 172 -6.22 -17.32 0.59
C VAL A 172 -7.75 -17.27 0.69
N PHE A 173 -8.42 -16.63 -0.26
CA PHE A 173 -9.88 -16.59 -0.32
C PHE A 173 -10.47 -17.95 -0.75
N GLU A 174 -9.87 -18.63 -1.73
CA GLU A 174 -10.27 -19.98 -2.15
C GLU A 174 -10.15 -20.97 -0.99
N GLN A 175 -8.99 -21.01 -0.31
CA GLN A 175 -8.82 -21.85 0.89
C GLN A 175 -9.81 -21.51 2.01
N TRP A 176 -10.11 -20.22 2.17
CA TRP A 176 -11.10 -19.78 3.16
C TRP A 176 -12.52 -20.25 2.81
N ILE A 177 -12.91 -20.29 1.53
CA ILE A 177 -14.21 -20.81 1.10
C ILE A 177 -14.31 -22.28 1.49
N GLU A 178 -13.32 -23.10 1.13
CA GLU A 178 -13.30 -24.53 1.47
C GLU A 178 -13.43 -24.76 2.97
N ALA A 179 -12.60 -24.08 3.77
CA ALA A 179 -12.65 -24.18 5.22
C ALA A 179 -14.00 -23.71 5.80
N LYS A 180 -14.63 -22.68 5.21
CA LYS A 180 -15.92 -22.16 5.65
C LYS A 180 -17.08 -23.12 5.36
N LEU A 181 -16.96 -23.93 4.31
CA LEU A 181 -17.98 -24.88 3.85
C LEU A 181 -17.84 -26.27 4.48
N ALA A 182 -16.65 -26.63 4.98
CA ALA A 182 -16.31 -27.96 5.47
C ALA A 182 -17.34 -28.52 6.47
N ASP A 183 -17.73 -27.73 7.48
CA ASP A 183 -18.58 -28.20 8.58
C ASP A 183 -20.09 -27.96 8.37
N LEU A 184 -20.51 -27.46 7.22
CA LEU A 184 -21.93 -27.15 6.97
C LEU A 184 -22.73 -28.40 6.57
N PRO A 185 -23.99 -28.57 7.05
CA PRO A 185 -24.89 -29.59 6.52
C PRO A 185 -25.05 -29.49 5.00
N ILE A 186 -25.25 -30.61 4.30
CA ILE A 186 -25.29 -30.62 2.82
C ILE A 186 -26.33 -29.65 2.23
N GLU A 187 -27.49 -29.54 2.88
CA GLU A 187 -28.59 -28.65 2.50
C GLU A 187 -28.25 -27.15 2.63
N VAL A 188 -27.29 -26.83 3.50
CA VAL A 188 -26.76 -25.47 3.69
C VAL A 188 -25.53 -25.26 2.81
N ARG A 189 -24.66 -26.28 2.70
CA ARG A 189 -23.41 -26.21 1.95
C ARG A 189 -23.65 -25.91 0.48
N ARG A 190 -24.53 -26.66 -0.20
CA ARG A 190 -24.74 -26.53 -1.66
C ARG A 190 -25.14 -25.11 -2.11
N PRO A 191 -26.13 -24.44 -1.48
CA PRO A 191 -26.47 -23.07 -1.86
C PRO A 191 -25.36 -22.05 -1.55
N VAL A 192 -24.69 -22.18 -0.40
CA VAL A 192 -23.60 -21.28 0.00
C VAL A 192 -22.39 -21.44 -0.92
N GLU A 193 -22.04 -22.67 -1.27
CA GLU A 193 -20.95 -22.99 -2.20
C GLU A 193 -21.22 -22.40 -3.58
N ARG A 194 -22.44 -22.59 -4.12
CA ARG A 194 -22.83 -21.99 -5.41
C ARG A 194 -22.74 -20.48 -5.38
N PHE A 195 -23.16 -19.85 -4.28
CA PHE A 195 -23.04 -18.41 -4.10
C PHE A 195 -21.57 -17.96 -4.04
N ALA A 196 -20.75 -18.62 -3.22
CA ALA A 196 -19.34 -18.30 -3.06
C ALA A 196 -18.57 -18.45 -4.37
N THR A 197 -18.79 -19.53 -5.10
CA THR A 197 -18.03 -19.88 -6.31
C THR A 197 -18.53 -19.15 -7.56
N TRP A 198 -19.84 -19.15 -7.82
CA TRP A 198 -20.37 -18.62 -9.09
C TRP A 198 -20.57 -17.10 -9.07
N HIS A 199 -20.85 -16.52 -7.89
CA HIS A 199 -21.02 -15.08 -7.77
C HIS A 199 -19.71 -14.40 -7.33
N HIS A 200 -19.18 -14.75 -6.16
CA HIS A 200 -18.04 -14.02 -5.59
C HIS A 200 -16.71 -14.38 -6.24
N LEU A 201 -16.37 -15.67 -6.33
CA LEU A 201 -15.07 -16.11 -6.84
C LEU A 201 -14.89 -15.73 -8.31
N ARG A 202 -15.92 -15.93 -9.14
CA ARG A 202 -15.94 -15.46 -10.53
C ARG A 202 -15.64 -13.95 -10.62
N ARG A 203 -16.38 -13.12 -9.89
CA ARG A 203 -16.20 -11.66 -9.91
C ARG A 203 -14.81 -11.24 -9.43
N ILE A 204 -14.26 -11.92 -8.42
CA ILE A 204 -12.92 -11.61 -7.91
C ILE A 204 -11.85 -11.99 -8.94
N ARG A 205 -11.99 -13.13 -9.62
CA ARG A 205 -11.11 -13.51 -10.73
C ARG A 205 -11.20 -12.52 -11.90
N GLU A 206 -12.38 -12.01 -12.21
CA GLU A 206 -12.56 -10.94 -13.22
C GLU A 206 -11.82 -9.66 -12.82
N ILE A 207 -11.83 -9.29 -11.53
CA ILE A 207 -11.07 -8.14 -11.01
C ILE A 207 -9.56 -8.38 -11.12
N GLU A 208 -9.09 -9.56 -10.74
CA GLU A 208 -7.67 -9.92 -10.84
C GLU A 208 -7.19 -9.91 -12.30
N LEU A 209 -7.98 -10.46 -13.24
CA LEU A 209 -7.65 -10.52 -14.67
C LEU A 209 -7.37 -9.12 -15.26
N VAL A 210 -8.02 -8.08 -14.75
CA VAL A 210 -7.80 -6.69 -15.18
C VAL A 210 -6.80 -5.93 -14.28
N GLY A 211 -6.09 -6.64 -13.40
CA GLY A 211 -5.09 -6.06 -12.48
C GLY A 211 -5.70 -5.21 -11.37
N GLY A 212 -6.98 -5.40 -11.04
CA GLY A 212 -7.67 -4.63 -10.01
C GLY A 212 -7.39 -5.11 -8.58
N GLN A 213 -7.66 -4.25 -7.59
CA GLN A 213 -7.52 -4.60 -6.17
C GLN A 213 -8.63 -5.55 -5.71
N THR A 214 -8.30 -6.81 -5.44
CA THR A 214 -9.27 -7.85 -5.03
C THR A 214 -9.68 -7.75 -3.55
N ARG A 215 -8.77 -7.30 -2.68
CA ARG A 215 -8.95 -7.38 -1.21
C ARG A 215 -10.22 -6.72 -0.68
N PRO A 216 -10.62 -5.50 -1.11
CA PRO A 216 -11.89 -4.91 -0.65
C PRO A 216 -13.09 -5.80 -1.01
N SER A 217 -13.12 -6.33 -2.24
CA SER A 217 -14.13 -7.25 -2.72
C SER A 217 -14.13 -8.55 -1.90
N ILE A 218 -12.97 -9.15 -1.66
CA ILE A 218 -12.82 -10.35 -0.82
C ILE A 218 -13.37 -10.13 0.59
N ARG A 219 -13.04 -9.01 1.24
CA ARG A 219 -13.54 -8.71 2.59
C ARG A 219 -15.06 -8.66 2.63
N TRP A 220 -15.67 -8.01 1.65
CA TRP A 220 -17.13 -7.94 1.54
C TRP A 220 -17.74 -9.32 1.23
N SER A 221 -17.19 -10.06 0.28
CA SER A 221 -17.62 -11.42 -0.06
C SER A 221 -17.59 -12.36 1.16
N LYS A 222 -16.54 -12.30 1.99
CA LYS A 222 -16.47 -13.09 3.24
C LYS A 222 -17.63 -12.80 4.18
N GLN A 223 -18.06 -11.53 4.28
CA GLN A 223 -19.19 -11.12 5.10
C GLN A 223 -20.51 -11.65 4.51
N GLU A 224 -20.77 -11.47 3.22
CA GLU A 224 -22.01 -11.95 2.58
C GLU A 224 -22.13 -13.47 2.64
N ILE A 225 -21.05 -14.21 2.34
CA ILE A 225 -21.00 -15.67 2.44
C ILE A 225 -21.26 -16.12 3.89
N THR A 226 -20.65 -15.45 4.88
CA THR A 226 -20.83 -15.80 6.29
C THR A 226 -22.28 -15.57 6.75
N GLU A 227 -22.88 -14.44 6.42
CA GLU A 227 -24.26 -14.15 6.81
C GLU A 227 -25.26 -15.04 6.07
N THR A 228 -24.97 -15.40 4.80
CA THR A 228 -25.78 -16.36 4.04
C THR A 228 -25.75 -17.75 4.66
N ALA A 229 -24.57 -18.22 5.07
CA ALA A 229 -24.45 -19.51 5.76
C ALA A 229 -25.21 -19.52 7.09
N LYS A 230 -25.13 -18.43 7.87
CA LYS A 230 -25.91 -18.29 9.12
C LYS A 230 -27.41 -18.30 8.87
N PHE A 231 -27.88 -17.58 7.85
CA PHE A 231 -29.30 -17.53 7.49
C PHE A 231 -29.83 -18.92 7.11
N LEU A 232 -29.14 -19.63 6.22
CA LEU A 232 -29.57 -20.96 5.79
C LEU A 232 -29.46 -22.01 6.90
N LEU A 233 -28.45 -21.90 7.77
CA LEU A 233 -28.33 -22.76 8.94
C LEU A 233 -29.49 -22.52 9.92
N TRP A 234 -29.84 -21.25 10.17
CA TRP A 234 -31.00 -20.88 10.99
C TRP A 234 -32.32 -21.41 10.38
N LEU A 235 -32.54 -21.21 9.08
CA LEU A 235 -33.73 -21.68 8.37
C LEU A 235 -33.89 -23.20 8.51
N HIS A 236 -32.78 -23.93 8.35
CA HIS A 236 -32.77 -25.38 8.48
C HIS A 236 -33.01 -25.84 9.92
N GLN A 237 -32.38 -25.21 10.90
CA GLN A 237 -32.50 -25.60 12.31
C GLN A 237 -33.85 -25.23 12.92
N ALA A 238 -34.42 -24.07 12.56
CA ALA A 238 -35.67 -23.58 13.13
C ALA A 238 -36.90 -24.25 12.50
N TYR A 239 -36.86 -24.51 11.19
CA TYR A 239 -38.04 -24.93 10.43
C TYR A 239 -37.86 -26.23 9.62
N GLY A 240 -36.66 -26.83 9.63
CA GLY A 240 -36.35 -27.98 8.79
C GLY A 240 -36.30 -27.67 7.28
N ARG A 241 -36.40 -26.40 6.90
CA ARG A 241 -36.51 -25.97 5.49
C ARG A 241 -35.15 -25.82 4.83
N THR A 242 -35.13 -26.04 3.52
CA THR A 242 -33.97 -25.84 2.66
C THR A 242 -34.03 -24.49 1.93
N ALA A 243 -32.98 -24.14 1.18
CA ALA A 243 -33.01 -22.95 0.33
C ALA A 243 -34.13 -22.99 -0.73
N ALA A 244 -34.56 -24.16 -1.19
CA ALA A 244 -35.64 -24.30 -2.18
C ALA A 244 -37.02 -23.96 -1.61
N GLU A 245 -37.20 -24.13 -0.30
CA GLU A 245 -38.47 -23.91 0.41
C GLU A 245 -38.53 -22.53 1.10
N CYS A 246 -37.48 -21.73 0.93
CA CYS A 246 -37.36 -20.40 1.51
C CYS A 246 -38.47 -19.46 1.00
N THR A 247 -39.12 -18.76 1.92
CA THR A 247 -40.18 -17.81 1.64
C THR A 247 -39.78 -16.37 1.98
N LYS A 248 -40.58 -15.40 1.52
CA LYS A 248 -40.41 -14.00 1.93
C LYS A 248 -40.55 -13.81 3.45
N GLY A 249 -41.46 -14.55 4.09
CA GLY A 249 -41.65 -14.49 5.53
C GLY A 249 -40.39 -14.87 6.31
N ASP A 250 -39.67 -15.91 5.85
CA ASP A 250 -38.43 -16.36 6.47
C ASP A 250 -37.31 -15.29 6.38
N ILE A 251 -37.23 -14.60 5.23
CA ILE A 251 -36.27 -13.50 5.02
C ILE A 251 -36.60 -12.31 5.91
N ASP A 252 -37.87 -11.93 5.98
CA ASP A 252 -38.32 -10.79 6.77
C ASP A 252 -38.11 -11.07 8.28
N GLU A 253 -38.39 -12.29 8.75
CA GLU A 253 -38.12 -12.72 10.12
C GLU A 253 -36.63 -12.68 10.45
N TRP A 254 -35.79 -13.24 9.57
CA TRP A 254 -34.34 -13.19 9.75
C TRP A 254 -33.83 -11.75 9.90
N ILE A 255 -34.27 -10.83 9.03
CA ILE A 255 -33.84 -9.43 9.07
C ILE A 255 -34.34 -8.74 10.34
N ALA A 256 -35.58 -8.99 10.75
CA ALA A 256 -36.17 -8.36 11.93
C ALA A 256 -35.49 -8.79 13.24
N GLY A 257 -35.08 -10.06 13.33
CA GLY A 257 -34.60 -10.64 14.58
C GLY A 257 -33.12 -10.41 14.94
N GLY A 258 -32.38 -9.52 14.25
CA GLY A 258 -30.95 -9.41 14.54
C GLY A 258 -30.21 -8.16 14.06
N PRO A 259 -28.87 -8.17 14.19
CA PRO A 259 -28.06 -6.99 13.91
C PRO A 259 -28.10 -6.67 12.43
N THR A 260 -27.74 -5.43 12.13
CA THR A 260 -27.87 -4.89 10.78
C THR A 260 -26.96 -5.55 9.73
N THR A 261 -26.03 -6.42 10.13
CA THR A 261 -25.25 -7.28 9.21
C THR A 261 -26.10 -8.35 8.54
N ARG A 262 -27.24 -8.72 9.12
CA ARG A 262 -28.17 -9.72 8.56
C ARG A 262 -28.68 -9.32 7.18
N THR A 263 -28.70 -8.03 6.84
CA THR A 263 -29.08 -7.55 5.50
C THR A 263 -28.03 -7.89 4.42
N ALA A 264 -26.85 -8.38 4.78
CA ALA A 264 -25.80 -8.79 3.84
C ALA A 264 -26.18 -10.04 3.02
N ILE A 265 -27.27 -10.75 3.38
CA ILE A 265 -27.80 -11.86 2.56
C ILE A 265 -28.44 -11.40 1.26
N ARG A 266 -28.59 -10.08 1.05
CA ARG A 266 -29.29 -9.50 -0.11
C ARG A 266 -28.82 -10.12 -1.42
N THR A 267 -27.53 -10.08 -1.64
CA THR A 267 -26.93 -10.47 -2.91
C THR A 267 -27.29 -11.93 -3.19
N PHE A 268 -27.15 -12.82 -2.20
CA PHE A 268 -27.61 -14.20 -2.30
C PHE A 268 -29.10 -14.30 -2.64
N VAL A 269 -29.97 -13.60 -1.92
CA VAL A 269 -31.45 -13.63 -2.12
C VAL A 269 -31.82 -13.19 -3.54
N VAL A 270 -31.16 -12.18 -4.08
CA VAL A 270 -31.47 -11.61 -5.39
C VAL A 270 -30.82 -12.40 -6.53
N THR A 271 -29.60 -12.90 -6.36
CA THR A 271 -28.81 -13.45 -7.49
C THR A 271 -28.73 -14.97 -7.51
N THR A 272 -28.92 -15.64 -6.37
CA THR A 272 -28.63 -17.08 -6.25
C THR A 272 -29.82 -17.89 -5.77
N LEU A 273 -30.58 -17.39 -4.80
CA LEU A 273 -31.79 -18.04 -4.30
C LEU A 273 -32.85 -18.37 -5.38
N PRO A 274 -33.05 -17.55 -6.44
CA PRO A 274 -34.02 -17.89 -7.49
C PRO A 274 -33.70 -19.20 -8.22
N ALA A 275 -32.42 -19.59 -8.31
CA ALA A 275 -32.02 -20.85 -8.92
C ALA A 275 -32.38 -22.09 -8.07
N PHE A 276 -32.74 -21.90 -6.80
CA PHE A 276 -33.19 -22.97 -5.90
C PHE A 276 -34.72 -22.97 -5.72
N THR A 277 -35.33 -21.80 -5.63
CA THR A 277 -36.76 -21.64 -5.35
C THR A 277 -37.64 -21.59 -6.61
N GLY A 278 -37.04 -21.38 -7.79
CA GLY A 278 -37.75 -21.16 -9.05
C GLY A 278 -38.48 -19.80 -9.13
N ARG A 279 -38.29 -18.90 -8.15
CA ARG A 279 -38.98 -17.61 -8.07
C ARG A 279 -38.04 -16.49 -7.60
N THR A 280 -38.32 -15.27 -8.02
CA THR A 280 -37.59 -14.10 -7.50
C THR A 280 -38.26 -13.62 -6.21
N ILE A 281 -37.47 -13.48 -5.14
CA ILE A 281 -37.95 -12.91 -3.88
C ILE A 281 -37.37 -11.51 -3.73
N ALA A 282 -38.25 -10.51 -3.62
CA ALA A 282 -37.83 -9.14 -3.43
C ALA A 282 -37.29 -8.94 -2.02
N MET A 283 -36.13 -8.29 -1.96
CA MET A 283 -35.56 -7.72 -0.75
C MET A 283 -35.24 -6.27 -1.08
N ASP A 284 -35.33 -5.35 -0.12
CA ASP A 284 -34.98 -3.93 -0.32
C ASP A 284 -33.56 -3.62 0.12
N HIS A 285 -32.99 -2.56 -0.46
CA HIS A 285 -31.65 -2.12 -0.06
C HIS A 285 -31.74 -1.46 1.30
N ARG A 286 -30.76 -1.74 2.17
CA ARG A 286 -30.69 -1.03 3.44
C ARG A 286 -30.25 0.41 3.19
N THR A 287 -31.04 1.36 3.67
CA THR A 287 -30.64 2.77 3.73
C THR A 287 -29.94 3.05 5.05
N ALA A 288 -28.75 3.65 5.00
CA ALA A 288 -28.04 4.10 6.19
C ALA A 288 -28.83 5.23 6.87
N ARG A 289 -29.10 5.11 8.17
CA ARG A 289 -29.86 6.11 8.94
C ARG A 289 -29.06 7.37 9.27
N SER A 290 -27.74 7.27 9.32
CA SER A 290 -26.84 8.39 9.51
C SER A 290 -25.55 8.18 8.74
N THR A 291 -24.97 9.27 8.26
CA THR A 291 -23.66 9.29 7.62
C THR A 291 -22.73 10.10 8.52
N PRO A 292 -21.61 9.53 9.03
CA PRO A 292 -20.69 10.28 9.86
C PRO A 292 -20.16 11.52 9.12
N THR A 293 -20.19 12.68 9.76
CA THR A 293 -19.60 13.93 9.27
C THR A 293 -19.00 14.70 10.45
N ILE A 294 -17.97 15.50 10.20
CA ILE A 294 -17.42 16.44 11.20
C ILE A 294 -17.93 17.85 10.92
N SER A 295 -17.87 18.74 11.90
CA SER A 295 -18.18 20.16 11.69
C SER A 295 -17.13 20.85 10.82
N GLN A 296 -17.49 22.00 10.23
CA GLN A 296 -16.53 22.81 9.49
C GLN A 296 -15.37 23.30 10.35
N ASP A 297 -15.64 23.72 11.57
CA ASP A 297 -14.61 24.21 12.49
C ASP A 297 -13.62 23.10 12.82
N GLN A 298 -14.11 21.87 13.05
CA GLN A 298 -13.25 20.71 13.22
C GLN A 298 -12.42 20.43 11.96
N ARG A 299 -13.02 20.50 10.77
CA ARG A 299 -12.28 20.34 9.50
C ARG A 299 -11.16 21.37 9.36
N LEU A 300 -11.47 22.65 9.57
CA LEU A 300 -10.49 23.74 9.45
C LEU A 300 -9.41 23.65 10.54
N SER A 301 -9.77 23.28 11.77
CA SER A 301 -8.80 23.02 12.84
C SER A 301 -7.82 21.90 12.47
N TRP A 302 -8.32 20.81 11.90
CA TRP A 302 -7.46 19.72 11.44
C TRP A 302 -6.58 20.12 10.26
N ILE A 303 -7.09 20.89 9.30
CA ILE A 303 -6.27 21.41 8.20
C ILE A 303 -5.11 22.25 8.75
N ARG A 304 -5.38 23.18 9.68
CA ARG A 304 -4.34 24.00 10.31
C ARG A 304 -3.29 23.17 11.04
N GLU A 305 -3.72 22.20 11.86
CA GLU A 305 -2.82 21.31 12.60
C GLU A 305 -1.95 20.49 11.64
N LEU A 306 -2.54 19.91 10.59
CA LEU A 306 -1.78 19.09 9.65
C LEU A 306 -0.86 19.91 8.76
N LEU A 307 -1.15 21.19 8.49
CA LEU A 307 -0.28 22.08 7.70
C LEU A 307 0.92 22.60 8.49
N ALA A 308 0.72 23.04 9.74
CA ALA A 308 1.77 23.73 10.51
C ALA A 308 2.28 22.96 11.73
N GLY A 309 1.50 22.01 12.25
CA GLY A 309 1.81 21.28 13.48
C GLY A 309 2.80 20.14 13.30
N THR A 310 3.09 19.45 14.40
CA THR A 310 3.97 18.27 14.44
C THR A 310 3.29 17.05 15.05
N SER A 311 1.94 17.01 15.03
CA SER A 311 1.15 15.94 15.64
C SER A 311 1.45 14.55 15.08
N GLU A 312 1.99 14.46 13.86
CA GLU A 312 2.30 13.22 13.18
C GLU A 312 3.44 13.42 12.16
N SER A 313 4.03 12.31 11.72
CA SER A 313 5.01 12.32 10.64
C SER A 313 4.44 12.87 9.33
N LEU A 314 5.30 13.54 8.56
CA LEU A 314 4.95 14.23 7.31
C LEU A 314 4.09 13.38 6.33
N PRO A 315 4.41 12.10 6.06
CA PRO A 315 3.60 11.29 5.14
C PRO A 315 2.12 11.20 5.56
N TYR A 316 1.84 10.99 6.84
CA TYR A 316 0.44 10.86 7.27
C TYR A 316 -0.25 12.21 7.43
N ARG A 317 0.49 13.30 7.72
CA ARG A 317 -0.06 14.66 7.64
C ARG A 317 -0.53 14.99 6.23
N VAL A 318 0.31 14.72 5.22
CA VAL A 318 -0.06 14.87 3.80
C VAL A 318 -1.28 14.02 3.46
N ALA A 319 -1.32 12.76 3.90
CA ALA A 319 -2.48 11.88 3.70
C ALA A 319 -3.77 12.47 4.31
N GLY A 320 -3.70 13.03 5.51
CA GLY A 320 -4.85 13.67 6.16
C GLY A 320 -5.32 14.93 5.42
N ILE A 321 -4.40 15.76 4.92
CA ILE A 321 -4.74 16.94 4.12
C ILE A 321 -5.42 16.54 2.80
N LEU A 322 -4.98 15.47 2.14
CA LEU A 322 -5.63 14.94 0.92
C LEU A 322 -7.09 14.54 1.18
N ILE A 323 -7.42 14.02 2.37
CA ILE A 323 -8.81 13.75 2.78
C ILE A 323 -9.57 15.07 2.96
N LEU A 324 -8.97 16.04 3.65
CA LEU A 324 -9.65 17.24 4.13
C LEU A 324 -9.79 18.34 3.06
N LEU A 325 -8.92 18.38 2.05
CA LEU A 325 -9.01 19.34 0.94
C LEU A 325 -9.72 18.74 -0.26
N TYR A 326 -9.41 17.50 -0.63
CA TYR A 326 -9.83 16.90 -1.90
C TYR A 326 -10.80 15.74 -1.75
N ALA A 327 -11.30 15.52 -0.53
CA ALA A 327 -12.20 14.41 -0.20
C ALA A 327 -11.66 13.05 -0.65
N GLN A 328 -10.34 12.84 -0.71
CA GLN A 328 -9.82 11.59 -1.26
C GLN A 328 -10.02 10.41 -0.30
N PRO A 329 -10.49 9.24 -0.79
CA PRO A 329 -10.61 8.05 0.03
C PRO A 329 -9.23 7.42 0.26
N LEU A 330 -9.03 6.80 1.43
CA LEU A 330 -7.73 6.27 1.86
C LEU A 330 -7.11 5.25 0.90
N ASN A 331 -7.93 4.46 0.20
CA ASN A 331 -7.43 3.50 -0.79
C ASN A 331 -6.79 4.19 -2.00
N ARG A 332 -7.36 5.31 -2.46
CA ARG A 332 -6.77 6.12 -3.53
C ARG A 332 -5.56 6.91 -3.06
N ILE A 333 -5.60 7.42 -1.83
CA ILE A 333 -4.45 8.08 -1.22
C ILE A 333 -3.27 7.12 -1.13
N ALA A 334 -3.49 5.92 -0.58
CA ALA A 334 -2.45 4.90 -0.48
C ALA A 334 -1.89 4.54 -1.86
N ALA A 335 -2.75 4.33 -2.86
CA ALA A 335 -2.36 3.99 -4.23
C ALA A 335 -2.03 5.21 -5.11
N LEU A 336 -1.82 6.40 -4.53
CA LEU A 336 -1.45 7.59 -5.30
C LEU A 336 -0.03 7.39 -5.87
N ARG A 337 0.14 7.66 -7.16
CA ARG A 337 1.43 7.62 -7.83
C ARG A 337 2.10 9.00 -7.84
N THR A 338 3.42 9.00 -7.95
CA THR A 338 4.21 10.25 -8.01
C THR A 338 3.99 11.03 -9.30
N ASP A 339 3.76 10.35 -10.42
CA ASP A 339 3.43 10.95 -11.71
C ASP A 339 2.05 11.64 -11.75
N ALA A 340 1.23 11.47 -10.71
CA ALA A 340 0.00 12.22 -10.55
C ALA A 340 0.22 13.65 -10.03
N VAL A 341 1.42 13.96 -9.53
CA VAL A 341 1.78 15.31 -9.03
C VAL A 341 2.69 15.97 -10.04
N ASP A 342 2.28 17.15 -10.50
CA ASP A 342 3.06 18.00 -11.40
C ASP A 342 3.58 19.22 -10.63
N ASP A 343 4.90 19.32 -10.54
CA ASP A 343 5.66 20.40 -9.91
C ASP A 343 6.54 21.13 -10.95
N THR A 344 5.95 21.48 -12.09
CA THR A 344 6.64 22.22 -13.15
C THR A 344 6.86 23.68 -12.75
N GLN A 345 8.07 24.20 -13.04
CA GLN A 345 8.53 25.54 -12.63
C GLN A 345 7.73 26.74 -13.22
N HIS A 346 6.73 26.50 -14.06
CA HIS A 346 5.99 27.54 -14.79
C HIS A 346 4.54 27.73 -14.31
N GLY A 347 4.12 27.11 -13.21
CA GLY A 347 2.77 27.23 -12.68
C GLY A 347 2.62 26.80 -11.22
N PRO A 348 1.43 26.94 -10.63
CA PRO A 348 1.14 26.33 -9.34
C PRO A 348 1.24 24.81 -9.44
N MET A 349 1.71 24.15 -8.39
CA MET A 349 1.72 22.70 -8.31
C MET A 349 0.30 22.16 -8.51
N THR A 350 0.17 21.06 -9.25
CA THR A 350 -1.13 20.39 -9.45
C THR A 350 -1.07 18.92 -9.08
N ILE A 351 -2.23 18.35 -8.79
CA ILE A 351 -2.41 16.92 -8.54
C ILE A 351 -3.59 16.39 -9.36
N THR A 352 -3.41 15.23 -10.01
CA THR A 352 -4.46 14.61 -10.83
C THR A 352 -5.09 13.44 -10.08
N PHE A 353 -6.36 13.58 -9.69
CA PHE A 353 -7.14 12.48 -9.10
C PHE A 353 -8.10 11.83 -10.10
N GLY A 354 -8.68 12.64 -10.98
CA GLY A 354 -9.73 12.26 -11.93
C GLY A 354 -9.36 12.65 -13.36
N LYS A 355 -10.29 13.31 -14.06
CA LYS A 355 -10.09 13.66 -15.47
C LYS A 355 -9.19 14.88 -15.68
N HIS A 356 -9.21 15.80 -14.71
CA HIS A 356 -8.51 17.07 -14.80
C HIS A 356 -7.59 17.26 -13.59
N PRO A 357 -6.41 17.89 -13.78
CA PRO A 357 -5.55 18.28 -12.66
C PRO A 357 -6.27 19.33 -11.79
N VAL A 358 -5.99 19.31 -10.49
CA VAL A 358 -6.44 20.32 -9.54
C VAL A 358 -5.26 20.99 -8.85
N ASP A 359 -5.40 22.28 -8.59
CA ASP A 359 -4.34 23.07 -7.95
C ASP A 359 -4.06 22.59 -6.53
N VAL A 360 -2.79 22.63 -6.15
CA VAL A 360 -2.30 22.42 -4.79
C VAL A 360 -2.00 23.78 -4.17
N PRO A 361 -2.80 24.26 -3.21
CA PRO A 361 -2.57 25.58 -2.61
C PRO A 361 -1.36 25.57 -1.67
N GLU A 362 -0.66 26.70 -1.56
CA GLU A 362 0.29 26.89 -0.46
C GLU A 362 -0.45 27.08 0.87
N PRO A 363 0.08 26.57 2.01
CA PRO A 363 1.40 25.96 2.20
C PRO A 363 1.47 24.44 1.94
N PHE A 364 0.41 23.83 1.39
CA PHE A 364 0.38 22.38 1.19
C PHE A 364 1.36 21.92 0.10
N ALA A 365 1.55 22.71 -0.96
CA ALA A 365 2.52 22.41 -2.01
C ALA A 365 3.96 22.29 -1.48
N ALA A 366 4.36 23.13 -0.52
CA ALA A 366 5.64 22.98 0.16
C ALA A 366 5.79 21.63 0.91
N LEU A 367 4.73 21.15 1.57
CA LEU A 367 4.74 19.85 2.25
C LEU A 367 4.79 18.67 1.26
N LEU A 368 4.12 18.78 0.10
CA LEU A 368 4.20 17.77 -0.95
C LEU A 368 5.62 17.67 -1.52
N ARG A 369 6.29 18.81 -1.76
CA ARG A 369 7.70 18.83 -2.19
C ARG A 369 8.61 18.16 -1.18
N ASP A 370 8.51 18.53 0.09
CA ASP A 370 9.32 17.91 1.15
C ASP A 370 9.06 16.41 1.25
N HIS A 371 7.80 15.99 1.17
CA HIS A 371 7.46 14.57 1.17
C HIS A 371 8.01 13.84 -0.05
N LEU A 372 7.91 14.39 -1.26
CA LEU A 372 8.44 13.80 -2.50
C LEU A 372 9.95 13.59 -2.44
N SER A 373 10.68 14.58 -1.91
CA SER A 373 12.14 14.51 -1.72
C SER A 373 12.56 13.53 -0.63
N ASN A 374 11.74 13.37 0.41
CA ASN A 374 12.07 12.58 1.62
C ASN A 374 11.16 11.36 1.82
N ARG A 375 10.63 10.77 0.74
CA ARG A 375 9.70 9.63 0.81
C ARG A 375 10.31 8.47 1.64
N PRO A 376 9.57 7.92 2.62
CA PRO A 376 10.08 6.84 3.47
C PRO A 376 10.26 5.54 2.66
N ASN A 377 10.90 4.52 3.24
CA ASN A 377 10.98 3.16 2.68
C ASN A 377 11.64 3.01 1.29
N LEU A 378 12.26 4.05 0.72
CA LEU A 378 12.99 3.96 -0.56
C LEU A 378 14.43 3.43 -0.41
N ARG A 379 15.01 3.51 0.80
CA ARG A 379 16.44 3.22 1.06
C ARG A 379 16.77 1.72 1.16
N THR A 380 15.76 0.87 1.20
CA THR A 380 15.89 -0.59 1.10
C THR A 380 15.80 -0.97 -0.37
N GLY A 381 16.77 -1.75 -0.88
CA GLY A 381 17.07 -1.95 -2.30
C GLY A 381 15.97 -2.33 -3.26
N SER A 382 14.82 -2.73 -2.76
CA SER A 382 13.68 -3.17 -3.53
C SER A 382 12.65 -2.07 -3.81
N ASN A 383 12.89 -0.84 -3.36
CA ASN A 383 11.92 0.27 -3.46
C ASN A 383 12.54 1.61 -3.90
N SER A 384 13.83 1.68 -4.30
CA SER A 384 14.49 2.95 -4.64
C SER A 384 13.85 3.70 -5.81
N SER A 385 13.23 2.98 -6.75
CA SER A 385 12.49 3.51 -7.89
C SER A 385 10.96 3.43 -7.72
N SER A 386 10.47 3.32 -6.48
CA SER A 386 9.03 3.13 -6.23
C SER A 386 8.21 4.25 -6.88
N PRO A 387 7.23 3.93 -7.75
CA PRO A 387 6.38 4.92 -8.40
C PRO A 387 5.35 5.52 -7.43
N TRP A 388 5.17 4.90 -6.26
CA TRP A 388 4.15 5.28 -5.30
C TRP A 388 4.53 6.56 -4.55
N PHE A 389 3.53 7.44 -4.42
CA PHE A 389 3.62 8.64 -3.60
C PHE A 389 3.79 8.27 -2.11
N PHE A 390 3.10 7.20 -1.67
CA PHE A 390 3.31 6.59 -0.36
C PHE A 390 3.86 5.17 -0.51
N PRO A 391 5.18 4.98 -0.56
CA PRO A 391 5.79 3.65 -0.70
C PRO A 391 5.59 2.76 0.54
N GLY A 392 5.32 1.48 0.29
CA GLY A 392 5.13 0.45 1.32
C GLY A 392 6.44 -0.19 1.81
N TYR A 393 6.29 -1.18 2.70
CA TYR A 393 7.43 -2.01 3.17
C TYR A 393 7.71 -3.20 2.25
N HIS A 394 6.74 -3.63 1.45
CA HIS A 394 6.92 -4.65 0.43
C HIS A 394 7.42 -4.01 -0.86
N ALA A 395 8.28 -4.75 -1.57
CA ALA A 395 8.85 -4.32 -2.84
C ALA A 395 7.75 -4.07 -3.87
N GLY A 396 7.77 -2.92 -4.54
CA GLY A 396 6.80 -2.60 -5.58
C GLY A 396 5.40 -2.23 -5.10
N ASP A 397 5.13 -2.28 -3.79
CA ASP A 397 3.82 -1.97 -3.22
C ASP A 397 3.77 -0.57 -2.59
N HIS A 398 2.57 -0.02 -2.55
CA HIS A 398 2.29 1.20 -1.79
C HIS A 398 2.05 0.89 -0.30
N VAL A 399 1.99 1.94 0.53
CA VAL A 399 1.67 1.81 1.94
C VAL A 399 0.32 1.14 2.13
N HIS A 400 0.23 0.30 3.14
CA HIS A 400 -1.02 -0.35 3.47
C HIS A 400 -2.08 0.68 3.94
N VAL A 401 -3.29 0.59 3.41
CA VAL A 401 -4.40 1.53 3.72
C VAL A 401 -4.68 1.61 5.22
N ASP A 402 -4.70 0.47 5.91
CA ASP A 402 -4.95 0.44 7.37
C ASP A 402 -3.84 1.14 8.16
N THR A 403 -2.62 1.27 7.62
CA THR A 403 -1.54 2.03 8.28
C THR A 403 -1.91 3.51 8.33
N ILE A 404 -2.30 4.10 7.20
CA ILE A 404 -2.75 5.51 7.16
C ILE A 404 -4.00 5.65 8.04
N MET A 405 -4.96 4.72 7.90
CA MET A 405 -6.21 4.74 8.66
C MET A 405 -5.96 4.78 10.18
N HIS A 406 -5.09 3.91 10.70
CA HIS A 406 -4.81 3.81 12.12
C HIS A 406 -4.07 5.04 12.65
N ARG A 407 -3.06 5.53 11.92
CA ARG A 407 -2.33 6.75 12.27
C ARG A 407 -3.27 7.95 12.42
N LEU A 408 -4.09 8.21 11.40
CA LEU A 408 -5.04 9.33 11.44
C LEU A 408 -6.11 9.17 12.53
N ARG A 409 -6.61 7.94 12.77
CA ARG A 409 -7.57 7.68 13.85
C ARG A 409 -6.96 7.88 15.24
N GLN A 410 -5.68 7.54 15.42
CA GLN A 410 -4.97 7.76 16.68
C GLN A 410 -4.83 9.24 17.02
N LEU A 411 -4.80 10.12 16.02
CA LEU A 411 -4.88 11.58 16.22
C LEU A 411 -6.30 12.06 16.60
N GLY A 412 -7.33 11.22 16.44
CA GLY A 412 -8.73 11.62 16.61
C GLY A 412 -9.40 12.13 15.34
N LEU A 413 -8.73 12.06 14.18
CA LEU A 413 -9.32 12.40 12.90
C LEU A 413 -10.33 11.32 12.47
N SER A 414 -11.59 11.70 12.28
CA SER A 414 -12.59 10.84 11.62
C SER A 414 -12.36 10.83 10.11
N ASN A 415 -11.68 9.81 9.58
CA ASN A 415 -11.38 9.72 8.14
C ASN A 415 -12.64 9.82 7.26
N LEU A 416 -13.71 9.09 7.62
CA LEU A 416 -14.97 9.13 6.87
C LEU A 416 -15.71 10.45 7.08
N GLY A 417 -15.73 10.96 8.32
CA GLY A 417 -16.40 12.22 8.64
C GLY A 417 -15.75 13.43 7.97
N GLY A 418 -14.42 13.49 8.00
CA GLY A 418 -13.63 14.52 7.32
C GLY A 418 -13.78 14.46 5.80
N ARG A 419 -13.76 13.26 5.22
CA ARG A 419 -14.00 13.08 3.78
C ARG A 419 -15.37 13.57 3.36
N ASN A 420 -16.42 13.16 4.08
CA ASN A 420 -17.79 13.55 3.76
C ASN A 420 -17.98 15.05 3.90
N ARG A 421 -17.48 15.66 4.99
CA ARG A 421 -17.52 17.12 5.16
C ARG A 421 -16.78 17.83 4.03
N SER A 422 -15.62 17.34 3.62
CA SER A 422 -14.84 17.98 2.56
C SER A 422 -15.55 17.89 1.21
N LEU A 423 -16.22 16.78 0.93
CA LEU A 423 -17.03 16.65 -0.28
C LEU A 423 -18.25 17.57 -0.24
N ASP A 424 -18.92 17.71 0.92
CA ASP A 424 -20.02 18.66 1.12
C ASP A 424 -19.56 20.10 0.84
N GLU A 425 -18.40 20.50 1.35
CA GLU A 425 -17.83 21.84 1.12
C GLU A 425 -17.48 22.08 -0.35
N LEU A 426 -16.88 21.10 -1.03
CA LEU A 426 -16.53 21.25 -2.44
C LEU A 426 -17.75 21.46 -3.34
N VAL A 427 -18.87 20.78 -3.04
CA VAL A 427 -20.12 20.92 -3.83
C VAL A 427 -20.94 22.16 -3.48
N VAL A 428 -20.61 22.86 -2.39
CA VAL A 428 -21.11 24.21 -2.09
C VAL A 428 -20.39 25.24 -2.96
N GLU A 429 -19.07 25.10 -3.12
CA GLU A 429 -18.26 26.04 -3.90
C GLU A 429 -18.34 25.80 -5.42
N CYS A 430 -18.62 24.56 -5.86
CA CYS A 430 -18.58 24.19 -7.27
C CYS A 430 -19.72 23.22 -7.66
N PRO A 431 -20.22 23.28 -8.92
CA PRO A 431 -21.22 22.35 -9.42
C PRO A 431 -20.81 20.87 -9.27
N PRO A 432 -21.72 19.96 -8.87
CA PRO A 432 -21.40 18.56 -8.62
C PRO A 432 -20.69 17.81 -9.76
N PRO A 433 -21.01 18.03 -11.05
CA PRO A 433 -20.28 17.38 -12.15
C PRO A 433 -18.80 17.77 -12.22
N ILE A 434 -18.47 19.04 -11.93
CA ILE A 434 -17.08 19.54 -11.94
C ILE A 434 -16.32 18.92 -10.78
N VAL A 435 -16.91 18.93 -9.58
CA VAL A 435 -16.31 18.28 -8.39
C VAL A 435 -16.09 16.79 -8.65
N ALA A 436 -17.10 16.09 -9.19
CA ALA A 436 -17.01 14.68 -9.53
C ALA A 436 -15.84 14.37 -10.46
N ASP A 437 -15.67 15.13 -11.54
CA ASP A 437 -14.59 14.95 -12.50
C ASP A 437 -13.20 15.31 -11.93
N ALA A 438 -13.13 16.35 -11.08
CA ALA A 438 -11.89 16.83 -10.45
C ALA A 438 -11.35 15.88 -9.38
N VAL A 439 -12.20 15.40 -8.46
CA VAL A 439 -11.81 14.55 -7.33
C VAL A 439 -12.12 13.05 -7.54
N ASN A 440 -12.52 12.67 -8.75
CA ASN A 440 -12.78 11.30 -9.19
C ASN A 440 -13.94 10.62 -8.45
N TYR A 441 -15.06 11.31 -8.29
CA TYR A 441 -16.31 10.74 -7.78
C TYR A 441 -17.31 10.52 -8.91
N SER A 442 -18.31 9.66 -8.69
CA SER A 442 -19.43 9.60 -9.63
C SER A 442 -20.31 10.83 -9.46
N CYS A 443 -20.89 11.31 -10.57
CA CYS A 443 -21.82 12.44 -10.53
C CYS A 443 -23.01 12.18 -9.59
N GLN A 444 -23.46 10.93 -9.47
CA GLN A 444 -24.50 10.51 -8.52
C GLN A 444 -24.08 10.75 -7.07
N VAL A 445 -22.84 10.43 -6.70
CA VAL A 445 -22.33 10.65 -5.34
C VAL A 445 -22.21 12.15 -5.06
N ALA A 446 -21.62 12.93 -5.96
CA ALA A 446 -21.48 14.37 -5.78
C ALA A 446 -22.85 15.08 -5.67
N THR A 447 -23.81 14.71 -6.51
CA THR A 447 -25.19 15.25 -6.47
C THR A 447 -25.88 14.91 -5.15
N LYS A 448 -25.68 13.69 -4.63
CA LYS A 448 -26.22 13.30 -3.32
C LYS A 448 -25.65 14.15 -2.20
N HIS A 449 -24.36 14.46 -2.23
CA HIS A 449 -23.73 15.36 -1.26
C HIS A 449 -24.29 16.79 -1.37
N ALA A 450 -24.47 17.32 -2.58
CA ALA A 450 -25.06 18.65 -2.78
C ALA A 450 -26.49 18.74 -2.22
N ALA A 451 -27.32 17.74 -2.50
CA ALA A 451 -28.68 17.67 -1.96
C ALA A 451 -28.70 17.62 -0.42
N ASN A 452 -27.77 16.86 0.19
CA ASN A 452 -27.65 16.78 1.65
C ASN A 452 -27.11 18.07 2.29
N ALA A 453 -26.26 18.80 1.58
CA ALA A 453 -25.74 20.11 2.00
C ALA A 453 -26.81 21.23 1.89
N GLY A 454 -27.98 20.93 1.31
CA GLY A 454 -29.07 21.89 1.12
C GLY A 454 -28.97 22.71 -0.17
N GLU A 455 -28.07 22.36 -1.09
CA GLU A 455 -27.85 23.10 -2.33
C GLU A 455 -28.64 22.49 -3.50
N SER A 456 -29.47 23.32 -4.14
CA SER A 456 -30.18 22.98 -5.38
C SER A 456 -29.56 23.74 -6.54
N TRP A 457 -28.60 23.09 -7.23
CA TRP A 457 -27.94 23.61 -8.43
C TRP A 457 -28.84 23.63 -9.69
N ALA A 458 -30.16 23.73 -9.52
CA ALA A 458 -31.17 23.73 -10.59
C ALA A 458 -30.98 24.85 -11.65
N ARG A 459 -30.05 25.79 -11.43
CA ARG A 459 -29.71 26.88 -12.38
C ARG A 459 -28.53 26.55 -13.31
N TYR A 460 -27.72 25.52 -13.02
CA TYR A 460 -26.51 25.23 -13.81
C TYR A 460 -26.85 24.66 -15.21
N THR A 461 -27.97 23.96 -15.36
CA THR A 461 -28.45 23.43 -16.65
C THR A 461 -28.81 24.50 -17.69
N GLY A 462 -28.88 25.78 -17.29
CA GLY A 462 -29.17 26.90 -18.19
C GLY A 462 -27.94 27.55 -18.85
N ARG A 463 -26.70 27.23 -18.43
CA ARG A 463 -25.48 27.80 -19.01
C ARG A 463 -24.81 26.80 -19.94
N ARG A 464 -25.18 26.84 -21.23
CA ARG A 464 -24.32 26.26 -22.28
C ARG A 464 -23.01 27.04 -22.31
N ILE A 465 -21.90 26.34 -22.16
CA ILE A 465 -20.57 26.86 -22.50
C ILE A 465 -20.63 27.22 -23.98
N ARG A 466 -20.49 28.50 -24.32
CA ARG A 466 -20.13 28.89 -25.69
C ARG A 466 -18.69 28.44 -25.87
N GLU A 467 -18.48 27.46 -26.74
CA GLU A 467 -17.14 27.11 -27.19
C GLU A 467 -16.46 28.35 -27.81
N PRO A 468 -15.12 28.48 -27.67
CA PRO A 468 -14.36 29.58 -28.25
C PRO A 468 -14.42 29.61 -29.78
#